data_AF-A0A1K2DAW3-F1
#
_entry.id   AF-A0A1K2DAW3-F1
#
_cell.length_a   1.000
_cell.length_b   1.000
_cell.length_c   1.000
_cell.angle_alpha   90.00
_cell.angle_beta   90.00
_cell.angle_gamma   90.00
#
_symmetry.space_group_name_H-M   'P 1'
#
loop_
_entity.id
_entity.type
_entity.pdbx_description
1 polymer ?
#
loop_
_entity_poly.entity_id
_entity_poly.type
_entity_poly.pdbx_seq_one_letter_code
_entity_poly.pdbx_strand_id
1 'polypeptide(L)'
;MESDEIPSPDGTPPGHDMQWPGTELQRSEWFTGVQQSVIERRLTMSAADYVGQLSTISAYLVLPSPEREQVFSRITGVLPETVEIAADITVHLARRRCAQ
;
A
#
# COMPACT_ATOMS: atom_id res chain seq x y z
N MET A 1 -20.89 -2.64 6.29
CA MET A 1 -19.43 -2.74 6.45
C MET A 1 -18.92 -1.32 6.60
N GLU A 2 -18.31 -1.01 7.74
CA GLU A 2 -17.45 0.16 7.85
C GLU A 2 -16.23 -0.08 6.96
N SER A 3 -15.72 0.97 6.31
CA SER A 3 -14.53 0.86 5.47
C SER A 3 -13.31 0.69 6.36
N ASP A 4 -12.54 -0.37 6.16
CA ASP A 4 -11.23 -0.56 6.80
C ASP A 4 -10.15 0.38 6.22
N GLU A 5 -10.54 1.32 5.34
CA GLU A 5 -9.64 2.32 4.79
C GLU A 5 -9.19 3.30 5.88
N ILE A 6 -7.88 3.35 6.11
CA ILE A 6 -7.25 4.39 6.90
C ILE A 6 -7.22 5.67 6.05
N PRO A 7 -7.85 6.78 6.49
CA PRO A 7 -7.85 8.02 5.73
C PRO A 7 -6.44 8.58 5.56
N SER A 8 -6.22 9.36 4.49
CA SER A 8 -4.98 10.11 4.32
C SER A 8 -4.67 10.92 5.60
N PRO A 9 -3.43 10.90 6.12
CA PRO A 9 -3.07 11.61 7.35
C PRO A 9 -3.38 13.11 7.32
N ASP A 10 -3.35 13.74 6.15
CA ASP A 10 -3.64 15.16 5.96
C ASP A 10 -5.05 15.46 5.43
N GLY A 11 -5.92 14.43 5.36
CA GLY A 11 -7.30 14.53 4.89
C GLY A 11 -7.48 14.61 3.37
N THR A 12 -6.41 14.47 2.57
CA THR A 12 -6.51 14.44 1.10
C THR A 12 -7.40 13.28 0.64
N PRO A 13 -8.48 13.53 -0.15
CA PRO A 13 -9.35 12.48 -0.64
C PRO A 13 -8.65 11.54 -1.64
N PRO A 14 -9.08 10.27 -1.72
CA PRO A 14 -8.66 9.37 -2.79
C PRO A 14 -8.96 9.95 -4.17
N GLY A 15 -8.08 9.73 -5.13
CA GLY A 15 -8.25 10.18 -6.53
C GLY A 15 -7.85 11.64 -6.79
N HIS A 16 -7.42 12.38 -5.78
CA HIS A 16 -6.77 13.68 -5.96
C HIS A 16 -5.41 13.52 -6.67
N ASP A 17 -5.04 14.46 -7.55
CA ASP A 17 -3.84 14.37 -8.41
C ASP A 17 -2.53 14.18 -7.62
N MET A 18 -2.44 14.84 -6.46
CA MET A 18 -1.35 14.71 -5.50
C MET A 18 -1.93 14.11 -4.22
N GLN A 19 -1.40 12.97 -3.79
CA GLN A 19 -1.76 12.28 -2.56
C GLN A 19 -0.74 12.58 -1.46
N TRP A 20 -1.09 12.33 -0.20
CA TRP A 20 -0.09 12.36 0.87
C TRP A 20 0.96 11.25 0.67
N PRO A 21 2.26 11.50 0.91
CA PRO A 21 2.87 12.71 1.48
C PRO A 21 3.20 13.84 0.49
N GLY A 22 2.87 13.71 -0.79
CA GLY A 22 3.12 14.74 -1.81
C GLY A 22 2.52 16.11 -1.50
N THR A 23 1.29 16.14 -0.96
CA THR A 23 0.63 17.36 -0.49
C THR A 23 1.40 18.05 0.65
N GLU A 24 1.97 17.27 1.57
CA GLU A 24 2.84 17.76 2.65
C GLU A 24 4.16 18.31 2.09
N LEU A 25 4.78 17.60 1.15
CA LEU A 25 6.00 18.03 0.48
C LEU A 25 5.79 19.35 -0.30
N GLN A 26 4.62 19.55 -0.93
CA GLN A 26 4.28 20.79 -1.63
C GLN A 26 4.16 21.99 -0.69
N ARG A 27 3.64 21.79 0.52
CA ARG A 27 3.49 22.84 1.53
C ARG A 27 4.82 23.20 2.21
N SER A 28 5.81 22.31 2.16
CA SER A 28 7.12 22.53 2.76
C SER A 28 7.91 23.63 2.05
N GLU A 29 8.49 24.55 2.83
CA GLU A 29 9.37 25.59 2.32
C GLU A 29 10.73 25.05 1.82
N TRP A 30 11.09 23.81 2.18
CA TRP A 30 12.38 23.21 1.84
C TRP A 30 12.43 22.68 0.40
N PHE A 31 11.26 22.47 -0.21
CA PHE A 31 11.15 21.80 -1.49
C PHE A 31 10.50 22.67 -2.56
N THR A 32 10.81 22.35 -3.80
CA THR A 32 10.21 22.92 -5.00
C THR A 32 10.06 21.83 -6.06
N GLY A 33 9.18 22.07 -7.03
CA GLY A 33 8.96 21.14 -8.15
C GLY A 33 8.56 19.74 -7.68
N VAL A 34 7.65 19.65 -6.68
CA VAL A 34 7.16 18.37 -6.19
C VAL A 34 6.31 17.70 -7.27
N GLN A 35 6.66 16.47 -7.60
CA GLN A 35 5.99 15.65 -8.59
C GLN A 35 5.62 14.30 -7.97
N GLN A 36 4.51 13.75 -8.45
CA GLN A 36 4.07 12.40 -8.12
C GLN A 36 4.04 11.57 -9.40
N SER A 37 4.45 10.32 -9.29
CA SER A 37 4.32 9.34 -10.38
C SER A 37 3.96 7.98 -9.81
N VAL A 38 3.30 7.16 -10.62
CA VAL A 38 3.02 5.76 -10.30
C VAL A 38 4.00 4.90 -11.10
N ILE A 39 4.76 4.08 -10.40
CA ILE A 39 5.52 2.99 -11.01
C ILE A 39 4.59 1.78 -11.02
N GLU A 40 4.05 1.49 -12.21
CA GLU A 40 3.18 0.33 -12.37
C GLU A 40 3.96 -0.96 -12.16
N ARG A 41 3.41 -1.84 -11.33
CA ARG A 41 4.00 -3.13 -11.01
C ARG A 41 2.91 -4.17 -10.88
N ARG A 42 2.91 -5.13 -11.79
CA ARG A 42 2.06 -6.32 -11.75
C ARG A 42 2.93 -7.49 -11.33
N LEU A 43 2.47 -8.24 -10.33
CA LEU A 43 3.13 -9.44 -9.87
C LEU A 43 2.19 -10.63 -10.01
N THR A 44 2.76 -11.75 -10.43
CA THR A 44 2.09 -13.05 -10.36
C THR A 44 2.82 -13.88 -9.30
N MET A 45 2.08 -14.53 -8.41
CA MET A 45 2.64 -15.46 -7.43
C MET A 45 1.74 -16.66 -7.22
N SER A 46 2.27 -17.74 -6.67
CA SER A 46 1.44 -18.89 -6.30
C SER A 46 0.48 -18.54 -5.16
N ALA A 47 -0.62 -19.29 -5.01
CA ALA A 47 -1.50 -19.16 -3.86
C ALA A 47 -0.75 -19.27 -2.51
N ALA A 48 0.24 -20.17 -2.45
CA ALA A 48 1.05 -20.39 -1.25
C ALA A 48 1.92 -19.16 -0.93
N ASP A 49 2.57 -18.58 -1.94
CA ASP A 49 3.38 -17.37 -1.76
C ASP A 49 2.52 -16.16 -1.37
N TYR A 50 1.31 -16.04 -1.93
CA TYR A 50 0.38 -14.99 -1.57
C TYR A 50 -0.06 -15.10 -0.10
N VAL A 51 -0.43 -16.29 0.35
CA VAL A 51 -0.76 -16.54 1.76
C VAL A 51 0.46 -16.31 2.66
N GLY A 52 1.66 -16.67 2.19
CA GLY A 52 2.92 -16.31 2.83
C GLY A 52 3.07 -14.80 3.02
N GLN A 53 2.76 -14.00 1.99
CA GLN A 53 2.76 -12.54 2.08
C GLN A 53 1.72 -12.03 3.09
N LEU A 54 0.49 -12.57 3.08
CA LEU A 54 -0.54 -12.20 4.05
C LEU A 54 -0.09 -12.45 5.50
N SER A 55 0.71 -13.50 5.74
CA SER A 55 1.25 -13.80 7.07
C SER A 55 2.16 -12.72 7.64
N THR A 56 2.68 -11.81 6.81
CA THR A 56 3.50 -10.68 7.22
C THR A 56 2.68 -9.45 7.62
N ILE A 57 1.38 -9.41 7.28
CA ILE A 57 0.51 -8.26 7.50
C ILE A 57 -0.01 -8.29 8.95
N SER A 58 0.07 -7.14 9.64
CA SER A 58 -0.33 -7.01 11.04
C SER A 58 -1.72 -7.54 11.34
N ALA A 59 -2.69 -7.35 10.43
CA ALA A 59 -4.06 -7.85 10.56
C ALA A 59 -4.14 -9.37 10.80
N TYR A 60 -3.20 -10.15 10.22
CA TYR A 60 -3.13 -11.60 10.45
C TYR A 60 -2.16 -11.95 11.58
N LEU A 61 -1.10 -11.17 11.78
CA LEU A 61 -0.12 -11.40 12.85
C LEU A 61 -0.74 -11.31 14.25
N VAL A 62 -1.74 -10.45 14.44
CA VAL A 62 -2.42 -10.26 15.74
C VAL A 62 -3.41 -11.36 16.09
N LEU A 63 -3.75 -12.24 15.15
CA LEU A 63 -4.68 -13.35 15.39
C LEU A 63 -4.03 -14.43 16.27
N PRO A 64 -4.78 -15.05 17.19
CA PRO A 64 -4.34 -16.28 17.86
C PRO A 64 -3.98 -17.37 16.83
N SER A 65 -2.93 -18.15 17.11
CA SER A 65 -2.43 -19.20 16.20
C SER A 65 -3.51 -20.11 15.58
N PRO A 66 -4.46 -20.69 16.34
CA PRO A 66 -5.47 -21.58 15.74
C PRO A 66 -6.43 -20.85 14.80
N GLU A 67 -6.76 -19.60 15.10
CA GLU A 67 -7.61 -18.77 14.23
C GLU A 67 -6.86 -18.36 12.96
N ARG A 68 -5.57 -18.00 13.11
CA ARG A 68 -4.70 -17.63 11.99
C ARG A 68 -4.53 -18.79 11.00
N GLU A 69 -4.29 -20.00 11.50
CA GLU A 69 -4.20 -21.22 10.67
C GLU A 69 -5.52 -21.51 9.94
N GLN A 70 -6.65 -21.40 10.63
CA GLN A 70 -7.96 -21.58 10.02
C GLN A 70 -8.23 -20.56 8.92
N VAL A 71 -7.90 -19.29 9.15
CA VAL A 71 -8.05 -18.21 8.16
C VAL A 71 -7.22 -18.51 6.92
N PHE A 72 -5.93 -18.84 7.08
CA PHE A 72 -5.06 -19.16 5.94
C PHE A 72 -5.53 -20.40 5.18
N SER A 73 -5.98 -21.45 5.87
CA SER A 73 -6.55 -22.63 5.19
C SER A 73 -7.76 -22.28 4.32
N ARG A 74 -8.67 -21.45 4.83
CA ARG A 74 -9.86 -21.01 4.08
C ARG A 74 -9.49 -20.14 2.88
N ILE A 75 -8.53 -19.22 3.06
CA ILE A 75 -8.04 -18.37 1.97
C ILE A 75 -7.40 -19.24 0.87
N THR A 76 -6.49 -20.14 1.22
CA THR A 76 -5.85 -21.04 0.25
C THR A 76 -6.88 -21.88 -0.52
N GLY A 77 -7.94 -22.35 0.15
CA GLY A 77 -8.95 -23.21 -0.47
C GLY A 77 -9.82 -22.53 -1.54
N VAL A 78 -9.83 -21.19 -1.61
CA VAL A 78 -10.62 -20.44 -2.61
C VAL A 78 -9.76 -19.71 -3.64
N LEU A 79 -8.45 -19.62 -3.42
CA LEU A 79 -7.55 -18.95 -4.35
C LEU A 79 -7.31 -19.80 -5.59
N PRO A 80 -7.15 -19.17 -6.77
CA PRO A 80 -6.61 -19.85 -7.95
C PRO A 80 -5.14 -20.27 -7.69
N GLU A 81 -4.62 -21.17 -8.54
CA GLU A 81 -3.21 -21.60 -8.45
C GLU A 81 -2.23 -20.42 -8.49
N THR A 82 -2.51 -19.43 -9.34
CA THR A 82 -1.74 -18.19 -9.48
C THR A 82 -2.59 -16.96 -9.20
N VAL A 83 -2.04 -16.03 -8.41
CA VAL A 83 -2.69 -14.79 -8.00
C VAL A 83 -1.96 -13.62 -8.66
N GLU A 84 -2.71 -12.78 -9.36
CA GLU A 84 -2.25 -11.50 -9.91
C GLU A 84 -2.42 -10.38 -8.89
N ILE A 85 -1.40 -9.54 -8.74
CA ILE A 85 -1.36 -8.47 -7.74
C ILE A 85 -0.91 -7.17 -8.40
N ALA A 86 -1.71 -6.12 -8.22
CA ALA A 86 -1.29 -4.75 -8.46
C ALA A 86 -0.47 -4.27 -7.25
N ALA A 87 0.84 -4.15 -7.41
CA ALA A 87 1.78 -3.71 -6.39
C ALA A 87 2.38 -2.35 -6.75
N ASP A 88 1.53 -1.47 -7.28
CA ASP A 88 1.91 -0.14 -7.78
C ASP A 88 2.56 0.68 -6.68
N ILE A 89 3.64 1.36 -7.03
CA ILE A 89 4.39 2.20 -6.10
C ILE A 89 4.19 3.65 -6.50
N THR A 90 3.51 4.41 -5.65
CA THR A 90 3.45 5.86 -5.78
C THR A 90 4.73 6.47 -5.25
N VAL A 91 5.47 7.15 -6.12
CA VAL A 91 6.70 7.85 -5.78
C VAL A 91 6.50 9.35 -5.84
N HIS A 92 7.16 10.06 -4.90
CA HIS A 92 7.17 11.50 -4.85
C HIS A 92 8.59 12.01 -5.04
N LEU A 93 8.81 12.85 -6.05
CA LEU A 93 10.06 13.56 -6.27
C LEU A 93 9.91 14.99 -5.76
N ALA A 94 10.70 15.38 -4.78
CA ALA A 94 10.76 16.75 -4.27
C ALA A 94 12.20 17.28 -4.39
N ARG A 95 12.39 18.41 -5.07
CA ARG A 95 13.73 19.01 -5.24
C ARG A 95 13.99 19.96 -4.09
N ARG A 96 15.12 19.84 -3.43
CA ARG A 96 15.52 20.78 -2.37
C ARG A 96 15.72 22.18 -2.96
N ARG A 97 15.18 23.21 -2.31
CA ARG A 97 15.52 24.60 -2.65
C ARG A 97 16.98 24.86 -2.26
N CYS A 98 17.77 25.41 -3.18
CA CYS A 98 19.08 25.93 -2.80
C CYS A 98 18.87 27.11 -1.86
N ALA A 99 19.66 27.17 -0.78
CA ALA A 99 19.78 28.41 -0.01
C ALA A 99 20.33 29.48 -0.96
N GLN A 100 19.66 30.64 -1.02
CA GLN A 100 20.25 31.83 -1.60
C GLN A 100 21.32 32.37 -0.65
#